data_AF-J3NHN6-F1
#
_entry.id   AF-J3NHN6-F1
#
_cell.length_a   1.000
_cell.length_b   1.000
_cell.length_c   1.000
_cell.angle_alpha   90.00
_cell.angle_beta   90.00
_cell.angle_gamma   90.00
#
_symmetry.space_group_name_H-M   'P 1'
#
loop_
_entity.id
_entity.type
_entity.pdbx_description
1 polymer ?
#
loop_
_entity_poly.entity_id
_entity_poly.type
_entity_poly.pdbx_seq_one_letter_code
_entity_poly.pdbx_strand_id
1 'polypeptide(L)'
;MAAMILEVNNTFGERRMYFLLPTERDTDRRITQPDVVDGKPLTRLKQKWPKDFHVSPFNSRKGTYTLDAHDVLAPGTQCHGNIDITIVLQSSKAHGKLVAKIFSDGPSIDPAQLFLWQRINFLARWWWVGFITFPRIVKEAGVLFFLRKLHVWFRPEPLKETVGRLADKIERDLEFVFRRYLRHIVERSESALVVKYIPGGISNATAELMLSPSAARSEHHETEHLEFKVLTPAFYSRFVHYAHDLEALFCELRESNTIWLSNPELLPKLALRRPPPPLQATSYVDFVSFKALQRLRQRPERIVRPLTSSQTIATNASAQDVRGFRISSMDAFVLSYNDPDMKAVYRNSTLRLFIANRTAMGIVPLLEGQIFLLRLATAWLIARSLNALIALLSNTMTA
;
A
#
# COMPACT_ATOMS: atom_id res chain seq x y z
N MET A 1 -29.10 -16.97 -4.70
CA MET A 1 -27.66 -16.66 -4.88
C MET A 1 -26.79 -17.77 -4.30
N ALA A 2 -25.66 -18.11 -4.94
CA ALA A 2 -24.75 -19.20 -4.50
C ALA A 2 -23.64 -18.73 -3.53
N ALA A 3 -23.22 -17.46 -3.63
CA ALA A 3 -22.25 -16.81 -2.75
C ALA A 3 -22.32 -15.28 -2.93
N MET A 4 -21.78 -14.53 -1.98
CA MET A 4 -21.64 -13.07 -2.03
C MET A 4 -20.20 -12.66 -1.70
N ILE A 5 -19.66 -11.65 -2.39
CA ILE A 5 -18.35 -11.06 -2.07
C ILE A 5 -18.58 -9.66 -1.51
N LEU A 6 -18.05 -9.38 -0.33
CA LEU A 6 -18.06 -8.05 0.28
C LEU A 6 -16.63 -7.49 0.33
N GLU A 7 -16.41 -6.36 -0.34
CA GLU A 7 -15.16 -5.60 -0.25
C GLU A 7 -15.30 -4.53 0.84
N VAL A 8 -14.48 -4.62 1.89
CA VAL A 8 -14.38 -3.58 2.92
C VAL A 8 -13.13 -2.75 2.67
N ASN A 9 -13.33 -1.45 2.51
CA ASN A 9 -12.29 -0.46 2.25
C ASN A 9 -12.02 0.39 3.49
N ASN A 10 -10.78 0.81 3.69
CA ASN A 10 -10.42 1.78 4.73
C ASN A 10 -9.90 3.09 4.13
N THR A 11 -9.76 4.11 4.99
CA THR A 11 -9.25 5.42 4.60
C THR A 11 -7.75 5.43 4.27
N PHE A 12 -7.04 4.32 4.48
CA PHE A 12 -5.64 4.14 4.11
C PHE A 12 -5.47 3.56 2.69
N GLY A 13 -6.57 3.31 1.98
CA GLY A 13 -6.57 2.71 0.64
C GLY A 13 -6.35 1.20 0.63
N GLU A 14 -6.43 0.54 1.78
CA GLU A 14 -6.38 -0.92 1.89
C GLU A 14 -7.77 -1.51 1.72
N ARG A 15 -7.82 -2.78 1.30
CA ARG A 15 -9.07 -3.48 0.96
C ARG A 15 -9.04 -4.91 1.49
N ARG A 16 -10.17 -5.38 2.00
CA ARG A 16 -10.35 -6.75 2.48
C ARG A 16 -11.62 -7.35 1.87
N MET A 17 -11.44 -8.46 1.14
CA MET A 17 -12.54 -9.22 0.55
C MET A 17 -13.04 -10.28 1.54
N TYR A 18 -14.34 -10.34 1.76
CA TYR A 18 -15.03 -11.39 2.51
C TYR A 18 -15.90 -12.20 1.56
N PHE A 19 -15.64 -13.50 1.47
CA PHE A 19 -16.43 -14.43 0.66
C PHE A 19 -17.47 -15.10 1.55
N LEU A 20 -18.74 -14.71 1.38
CA LEU A 20 -19.90 -15.20 2.11
C LEU A 20 -20.55 -16.35 1.36
N LEU A 21 -20.77 -17.45 2.09
CA LEU A 21 -21.59 -18.56 1.63
C LEU A 21 -22.98 -18.51 2.27
N PRO A 22 -24.02 -19.06 1.60
CA PRO A 22 -25.32 -19.29 2.21
C PRO A 22 -25.15 -20.05 3.52
N THR A 23 -25.78 -19.56 4.58
CA THR A 23 -25.76 -20.30 5.84
C THR A 23 -26.55 -21.59 5.63
N GLU A 24 -25.87 -22.74 5.75
CA GLU A 24 -26.56 -24.03 5.82
C GLU A 24 -27.60 -23.94 6.94
N ARG A 25 -28.81 -24.48 6.71
CA ARG A 25 -29.89 -24.40 7.68
C ARG A 25 -29.42 -25.07 8.97
N ASP A 26 -28.98 -24.27 9.93
CA ASP A 26 -28.71 -24.70 11.30
C ASP A 26 -29.96 -25.44 11.77
N THR A 27 -29.89 -26.77 11.87
CA THR A 27 -30.99 -27.62 12.32
C THR A 27 -31.39 -27.35 13.78
N ASP A 28 -30.71 -26.42 14.46
CA ASP A 28 -30.77 -26.25 15.92
C ASP A 28 -31.16 -24.85 16.43
N ARG A 29 -31.74 -23.95 15.63
CA ARG A 29 -32.17 -22.62 16.14
C ARG A 29 -33.63 -22.26 15.86
N ARG A 30 -34.50 -22.74 16.74
CA ARG A 30 -35.94 -22.43 16.90
C ARG A 30 -36.29 -20.98 17.32
N ILE A 31 -35.41 -19.95 17.21
CA ILE A 31 -35.69 -18.64 17.85
C ILE A 31 -35.53 -17.40 16.94
N THR A 32 -35.32 -17.54 15.63
CA THR A 32 -35.42 -16.36 14.74
C THR A 32 -36.44 -16.66 13.65
N GLN A 33 -37.56 -15.94 13.66
CA GLN A 33 -38.53 -15.99 12.56
C GLN A 33 -37.75 -15.75 11.25
N PRO A 34 -37.92 -16.60 10.23
CA PRO A 34 -37.31 -16.34 8.94
C PRO A 34 -37.89 -15.04 8.39
N ASP A 35 -37.05 -14.15 7.87
CA ASP A 35 -37.53 -12.99 7.12
C ASP A 35 -38.20 -13.53 5.84
N VAL A 36 -39.53 -13.50 5.83
CA VAL A 36 -40.35 -13.97 4.73
C VAL A 36 -40.71 -12.78 3.85
N VAL A 37 -40.27 -12.83 2.59
CA VAL A 37 -40.78 -11.96 1.52
C VAL A 37 -41.55 -12.86 0.57
N ASP A 38 -42.82 -12.54 0.30
CA ASP A 38 -43.71 -13.30 -0.58
C ASP A 38 -43.82 -14.82 -0.27
N GLY A 39 -43.91 -15.16 1.02
CA GLY A 39 -44.11 -16.56 1.45
C GLY A 39 -42.90 -17.49 1.30
N LYS A 40 -41.73 -16.98 0.88
CA LYS A 40 -40.49 -17.75 0.77
C LYS A 40 -39.44 -17.25 1.77
N PRO A 41 -38.70 -18.15 2.44
CA PRO A 41 -37.64 -17.74 3.36
C PRO A 41 -36.49 -17.10 2.57
N LEU A 42 -36.11 -15.88 2.93
CA LEU A 42 -34.92 -15.25 2.36
C LEU A 42 -33.67 -16.04 2.77
N THR A 43 -32.84 -16.40 1.79
CA THR A 43 -31.53 -16.99 2.06
C THR A 43 -30.65 -15.95 2.75
N ARG A 44 -30.28 -16.21 4.00
CA ARG A 44 -29.38 -15.35 4.78
C ARG A 44 -27.96 -15.84 4.65
N LEU A 45 -27.04 -14.92 4.41
CA LEU A 45 -25.61 -15.19 4.34
C LEU A 45 -24.96 -14.58 5.57
N LYS A 46 -24.63 -15.42 6.55
CA LYS A 46 -24.00 -14.99 7.79
C LYS A 46 -22.74 -15.78 8.07
N GLN A 47 -21.64 -15.07 8.27
CA GLN A 47 -20.36 -15.68 8.58
C GLN A 47 -19.51 -14.76 9.47
N LYS A 48 -18.59 -15.39 10.21
CA LYS A 48 -17.77 -14.75 11.22
C LYS A 48 -16.29 -14.93 10.89
N TRP A 49 -15.53 -13.85 11.00
CA TRP A 49 -14.09 -13.82 10.77
C TRP A 49 -13.33 -13.23 11.97
N PRO A 50 -12.07 -13.61 12.17
CA PRO A 50 -11.18 -12.89 13.08
C PRO A 50 -11.00 -11.44 12.60
N LYS A 51 -10.75 -10.52 13.52
CA LYS A 51 -10.50 -9.12 13.19
C LYS A 51 -9.10 -8.93 12.59
N ASP A 52 -8.98 -9.22 11.31
CA ASP A 52 -7.74 -9.15 10.56
C ASP A 52 -7.51 -7.82 9.84
N PHE A 53 -8.55 -6.99 9.68
CA PHE A 53 -8.48 -5.72 8.96
C PHE A 53 -8.58 -4.50 9.89
N HIS A 54 -7.71 -3.49 9.71
CA HIS A 54 -7.70 -2.26 10.52
C HIS A 54 -8.51 -1.16 9.83
N VAL A 55 -9.72 -0.92 10.34
CA VAL A 55 -10.66 0.04 9.74
C VAL A 55 -10.63 1.42 10.40
N SER A 56 -10.06 1.56 11.60
CA SER A 56 -10.06 2.82 12.34
C SER A 56 -8.92 2.90 13.37
N PRO A 57 -8.25 4.06 13.51
CA PRO A 57 -7.23 4.28 14.54
C PRO A 57 -7.75 4.09 15.97
N PHE A 58 -9.05 4.19 16.23
CA PHE A 58 -9.59 4.02 17.60
C PHE A 58 -9.91 2.56 17.96
N ASN A 59 -9.53 1.63 17.09
CA ASN A 59 -9.88 0.22 17.20
C ASN A 59 -8.67 -0.71 17.00
N SER A 60 -8.30 -1.46 18.04
CA SER A 60 -7.30 -2.53 17.93
C SER A 60 -7.78 -3.64 16.99
N ARG A 61 -6.86 -4.42 16.41
CA ARG A 61 -7.17 -5.61 15.58
C ARG A 61 -7.49 -6.88 16.39
N LYS A 62 -7.97 -6.72 17.63
CA LYS A 62 -8.43 -7.85 18.46
C LYS A 62 -9.95 -7.94 18.41
N GLY A 63 -10.47 -9.15 18.28
CA GLY A 63 -11.91 -9.44 18.22
C GLY A 63 -12.33 -10.12 16.92
N THR A 64 -13.58 -9.93 16.51
CA THR A 64 -14.16 -10.62 15.36
C THR A 64 -15.07 -9.71 14.54
N TYR A 65 -15.12 -9.93 13.23
CA TYR A 65 -16.14 -9.37 12.34
C TYR A 65 -17.24 -10.40 12.14
N THR A 66 -18.49 -10.00 12.30
CA THR A 66 -19.65 -10.79 11.87
C THR A 66 -20.28 -10.04 10.70
N LEU A 67 -20.36 -10.66 9.54
CA LEU A 67 -21.05 -10.11 8.38
C LEU A 67 -22.34 -10.88 8.18
N ASP A 68 -23.40 -10.12 7.88
CA ASP A 68 -24.76 -10.60 7.74
C ASP A 68 -25.39 -9.89 6.55
N ALA A 69 -25.84 -10.66 5.56
CA ALA A 69 -26.40 -10.11 4.34
C ALA A 69 -27.60 -10.94 3.86
N HIS A 70 -28.53 -10.27 3.20
CA HIS A 70 -29.68 -10.90 2.57
C HIS A 70 -29.40 -11.25 1.10
N ASP A 71 -30.02 -12.32 0.60
CA ASP A 71 -30.00 -12.65 -0.82
C ASP A 71 -30.82 -11.65 -1.64
N VAL A 72 -30.11 -10.71 -2.25
CA VAL A 72 -30.67 -9.65 -3.11
C VAL A 72 -31.29 -10.21 -4.41
N LEU A 73 -30.93 -11.44 -4.79
CA LEU A 73 -31.35 -12.12 -6.02
C LEU A 73 -32.36 -13.24 -5.75
N ALA A 74 -33.04 -13.22 -4.60
CA ALA A 74 -33.98 -14.27 -4.21
C ALA A 74 -35.19 -14.37 -5.17
N PRO A 75 -35.70 -15.58 -5.48
CA PRO A 75 -36.83 -15.74 -6.40
C PRO A 75 -38.12 -15.11 -5.85
N GLY A 76 -38.52 -13.97 -6.42
CA GLY A 76 -39.65 -13.15 -5.96
C GLY A 76 -39.28 -11.67 -5.88
N THR A 77 -38.01 -11.36 -5.64
CA THR A 77 -37.47 -10.02 -5.89
C THR A 77 -37.27 -9.91 -7.40
N GLN A 78 -38.11 -9.15 -8.11
CA GLN A 78 -38.03 -8.98 -9.57
C GLN A 78 -36.78 -8.16 -9.99
N CYS A 79 -35.57 -8.51 -9.53
CA CYS A 79 -34.36 -7.68 -9.54
C CYS A 79 -34.47 -6.35 -8.77
N HIS A 80 -35.54 -6.15 -7.97
CA HIS A 80 -35.76 -4.99 -7.10
C HIS A 80 -35.42 -5.29 -5.63
N GLY A 81 -34.54 -6.28 -5.38
CA GLY A 81 -34.18 -6.68 -4.03
C GLY A 81 -33.52 -5.54 -3.27
N ASN A 82 -34.01 -5.23 -2.07
CA ASN A 82 -33.37 -4.25 -1.21
C ASN A 82 -32.04 -4.82 -0.71
N ILE A 83 -30.97 -4.03 -0.86
CA ILE A 83 -29.68 -4.33 -0.25
C ILE A 83 -29.88 -4.13 1.25
N ASP A 84 -29.51 -5.13 2.04
CA ASP A 84 -29.32 -4.99 3.48
C ASP A 84 -28.12 -5.87 3.89
N ILE A 85 -27.03 -5.19 4.24
CA ILE A 85 -25.76 -5.79 4.65
C ILE A 85 -25.36 -5.14 5.96
N THR A 86 -25.16 -5.95 6.98
CA THR A 86 -24.74 -5.51 8.31
C THR A 86 -23.39 -6.14 8.67
N ILE A 87 -22.43 -5.30 9.03
CA ILE A 87 -21.12 -5.68 9.54
C ILE A 87 -21.04 -5.28 11.01
N VAL A 88 -20.95 -6.26 11.89
CA VAL A 88 -20.78 -6.06 13.33
C VAL A 88 -19.35 -6.37 13.72
N LEU A 89 -18.64 -5.33 14.17
CA LEU A 89 -17.34 -5.45 14.79
C LEU A 89 -17.49 -5.73 16.28
N GLN A 90 -17.01 -6.89 16.73
CA GLN A 90 -17.00 -7.29 18.13
C GLN A 90 -15.58 -7.23 18.70
N SER A 91 -15.48 -6.86 19.97
CA SER A 91 -14.23 -6.93 20.73
C SER A 91 -13.91 -8.36 21.15
N SER A 92 -12.70 -8.59 21.69
CA SER A 92 -12.32 -9.88 22.27
C SER A 92 -13.19 -10.31 23.45
N LYS A 93 -13.90 -9.37 24.10
CA LYS A 93 -14.87 -9.64 25.18
C LYS A 93 -16.31 -9.80 24.65
N ALA A 94 -16.47 -10.10 23.36
CA ALA A 94 -17.75 -10.23 22.65
C ALA A 94 -18.66 -8.97 22.64
N HIS A 95 -18.22 -7.85 23.22
CA HIS A 95 -18.96 -6.59 23.17
C HIS A 95 -18.89 -5.96 21.77
N GLY A 96 -20.04 -5.57 21.20
CA GLY A 96 -20.13 -4.87 19.93
C GLY A 96 -19.53 -3.46 20.03
N LYS A 97 -18.59 -3.14 19.13
CA LYS A 97 -17.89 -1.84 19.12
C LYS A 97 -18.35 -0.94 17.98
N LEU A 98 -18.64 -1.52 16.83
CA LEU A 98 -19.04 -0.78 15.64
C LEU A 98 -20.02 -1.65 14.85
N VAL A 99 -21.10 -1.03 14.39
CA VAL A 99 -22.06 -1.63 13.47
C VAL A 99 -22.06 -0.73 12.24
N ALA A 100 -21.69 -1.30 11.10
CA ALA A 100 -21.80 -0.65 9.81
C ALA A 100 -22.92 -1.33 9.03
N LYS A 101 -23.87 -0.55 8.50
CA LYS A 101 -25.00 -1.06 7.75
C LYS A 101 -25.03 -0.39 6.38
N ILE A 102 -25.16 -1.19 5.32
CA ILE A 102 -25.47 -0.73 3.97
C ILE A 102 -26.89 -1.21 3.70
N PHE A 103 -27.80 -0.26 3.45
CA PHE A 103 -29.20 -0.59 3.18
C PHE A 103 -29.74 0.25 2.02
N SER A 104 -30.73 -0.27 1.29
CA SER A 104 -31.44 0.49 0.26
C SER A 104 -32.30 1.59 0.88
N ASP A 105 -32.04 2.83 0.48
CA ASP A 105 -32.84 4.01 0.85
C ASP A 105 -33.82 4.34 -0.29
N GLY A 106 -34.90 3.55 -0.37
CA GLY A 106 -35.96 3.69 -1.39
C GLY A 106 -35.88 2.67 -2.54
N PRO A 107 -36.76 2.81 -3.55
CA PRO A 107 -36.85 1.87 -4.67
C PRO A 107 -35.64 1.95 -5.59
N SER A 108 -35.27 0.83 -6.20
CA SER A 108 -34.20 0.75 -7.20
C SER A 108 -34.52 1.62 -8.42
N ILE A 109 -33.53 2.36 -8.90
CA ILE A 109 -33.64 3.22 -10.07
C ILE A 109 -32.92 2.55 -11.24
N ASP A 110 -33.62 2.35 -12.36
CA ASP A 110 -33.00 1.87 -13.60
C ASP A 110 -32.38 3.06 -14.37
N PRO A 111 -31.04 3.15 -14.48
CA PRO A 111 -30.38 4.25 -15.17
C PRO A 111 -30.72 4.32 -16.67
N ALA A 112 -31.10 3.21 -17.30
CA ALA A 112 -31.48 3.17 -18.71
C ALA A 112 -32.82 3.87 -18.97
N GLN A 113 -33.72 3.85 -17.98
CA GLN A 113 -35.07 4.43 -18.08
C GLN A 113 -35.16 5.87 -17.56
N LEU A 114 -34.07 6.40 -16.98
CA LEU A 114 -34.05 7.76 -16.45
C LEU A 114 -34.12 8.83 -17.54
N PHE A 115 -35.06 9.76 -17.41
CA PHE A 115 -35.11 10.98 -18.21
C PHE A 115 -33.92 11.91 -17.90
N LEU A 116 -33.49 12.73 -18.87
CA LEU A 116 -32.34 13.64 -18.72
C LEU A 116 -32.45 14.54 -17.47
N TRP A 117 -33.64 15.09 -17.21
CA TRP A 117 -33.89 15.92 -16.03
C TRP A 117 -33.71 15.16 -14.71
N GLN A 118 -34.12 13.90 -14.66
CA GLN A 118 -33.94 13.06 -13.47
C GLN A 118 -32.45 12.76 -13.24
N ARG A 119 -31.68 12.54 -14.31
CA ARG A 119 -30.21 12.36 -14.25
C ARG A 119 -29.52 13.61 -13.72
N ILE A 120 -29.85 14.79 -14.25
CA ILE A 120 -29.28 16.06 -13.82
C ILE A 120 -29.63 16.35 -12.35
N ASN A 121 -30.89 16.18 -11.96
CA ASN A 121 -31.32 16.36 -10.58
C ASN A 121 -30.61 15.39 -9.62
N PHE A 122 -30.45 14.12 -10.01
CA PHE A 122 -29.69 13.15 -9.23
C PHE A 122 -28.24 13.61 -9.03
N LEU A 123 -27.52 13.97 -10.10
CA LEU A 123 -26.14 14.46 -10.00
C LEU A 123 -26.04 15.74 -9.14
N ALA A 124 -26.96 16.69 -9.33
CA ALA A 124 -27.02 17.93 -8.57
C ALA A 124 -27.36 17.74 -7.07
N ARG A 125 -28.00 16.62 -6.69
CA ARG A 125 -28.23 16.28 -5.28
C ARG A 125 -27.03 15.56 -4.64
N TRP A 126 -26.26 14.81 -5.44
CA TRP A 126 -25.19 13.92 -4.94
C TRP A 126 -23.76 14.46 -5.11
N TRP A 127 -23.53 15.51 -5.91
CA TRP A 127 -22.18 16.01 -6.22
C TRP A 127 -21.33 16.36 -4.98
N TRP A 128 -21.95 16.87 -3.92
CA TRP A 128 -21.25 17.35 -2.72
C TRP A 128 -20.93 16.22 -1.72
N VAL A 129 -21.58 15.07 -1.83
CA VAL A 129 -21.45 13.98 -0.85
C VAL A 129 -20.01 13.49 -0.78
N GLY A 130 -19.39 13.20 -1.94
CA GLY A 130 -17.99 12.80 -2.00
C GLY A 130 -17.04 13.89 -1.47
N PHE A 131 -17.29 15.15 -1.82
CA PHE A 131 -16.48 16.29 -1.39
C PHE A 131 -16.47 16.47 0.14
N ILE A 132 -17.62 16.33 0.79
CA ILE A 132 -17.73 16.55 2.25
C ILE A 132 -17.39 15.30 3.09
N THR A 133 -17.28 14.13 2.46
CA THR A 133 -17.08 12.85 3.17
C THR A 133 -15.80 12.86 3.99
N PHE A 134 -14.66 13.24 3.39
CA PHE A 134 -13.38 13.28 4.11
C PHE A 134 -13.34 14.34 5.23
N PRO A 135 -13.78 15.59 5.01
CA PRO A 135 -13.94 16.56 6.10
C PRO A 135 -14.79 16.06 7.28
N ARG A 136 -15.91 15.36 7.00
CA ARG A 136 -16.74 14.75 8.05
C ARG A 136 -15.97 13.67 8.82
N ILE A 137 -15.23 12.80 8.12
CA ILE A 137 -14.39 11.77 8.77
C ILE A 137 -13.37 12.42 9.70
N VAL A 138 -12.69 13.48 9.26
CA VAL A 138 -11.70 14.20 10.08
C VAL A 138 -12.36 14.85 11.30
N LYS A 139 -13.53 15.48 11.14
CA LYS A 139 -14.30 16.05 12.25
C LYS A 139 -14.65 14.99 13.30
N GLU A 140 -15.22 13.87 12.89
CA GLU A 140 -15.59 12.78 13.80
C GLU A 140 -14.36 12.16 14.47
N ALA A 141 -13.26 11.97 13.73
CA ALA A 141 -12.00 11.51 14.32
C ALA A 141 -11.47 12.50 15.37
N GLY A 142 -11.58 13.81 15.12
CA GLY A 142 -11.24 14.86 16.08
C GLY A 142 -12.09 14.80 17.35
N VAL A 143 -13.41 14.60 17.21
CA VAL A 143 -14.32 14.42 18.36
C VAL A 143 -13.93 13.19 19.18
N LEU A 144 -13.64 12.06 18.53
CA LEU A 144 -13.22 10.83 19.21
C LEU A 144 -11.87 10.99 19.94
N PHE A 145 -10.95 11.74 19.35
CA PHE A 145 -9.63 11.98 19.93
C PHE A 145 -9.67 13.00 21.07
N PHE A 146 -10.18 14.21 20.84
CA PHE A 146 -10.12 15.31 21.80
C PHE A 146 -11.21 15.24 22.87
N LEU A 147 -12.46 14.95 22.48
CA LEU A 147 -13.59 14.94 23.42
C LEU A 147 -13.72 13.60 24.13
N ARG A 148 -13.62 12.49 23.39
CA ARG A 148 -13.78 11.15 23.97
C ARG A 148 -12.48 10.51 24.45
N LYS A 149 -11.32 11.14 24.19
CA LYS A 149 -9.99 10.70 24.63
C LYS A 149 -9.73 9.21 24.34
N LEU A 150 -10.24 8.72 23.22
CA LEU A 150 -10.07 7.33 22.85
C LEU A 150 -8.60 7.06 22.52
N HIS A 151 -8.11 5.90 22.96
CA HIS A 151 -6.75 5.48 22.66
C HIS A 151 -6.56 5.28 21.16
N VAL A 152 -5.52 5.92 20.63
CA VAL A 152 -5.13 5.81 19.22
C VAL A 152 -4.19 4.64 19.06
N TRP A 153 -4.62 3.68 18.26
CA TRP A 153 -3.84 2.56 17.78
C TRP A 153 -3.12 2.96 16.50
N PHE A 154 -1.81 2.71 16.44
CA PHE A 154 -1.07 2.91 15.20
C PHE A 154 -1.55 1.94 14.13
N ARG A 155 -1.59 2.45 12.89
CA ARG A 155 -1.93 1.63 11.72
C ARG A 155 -0.90 0.50 11.59
N PRO A 156 -1.32 -0.77 11.64
CA PRO A 156 -0.46 -1.90 11.35
C PRO A 156 -0.39 -2.14 9.84
N GLU A 157 0.69 -2.75 9.36
CA GLU A 157 0.78 -3.11 7.94
C GLU A 157 -0.30 -4.13 7.53
N PRO A 158 -0.70 -4.13 6.24
CA PRO A 158 -1.58 -5.13 5.67
C PRO A 158 -1.09 -6.55 5.94
N LEU A 159 -2.00 -7.49 6.19
CA LEU A 159 -1.66 -8.92 6.20
C LEU A 159 -1.66 -9.49 4.79
N LYS A 160 -1.16 -10.73 4.67
CA LYS A 160 -1.25 -11.54 3.44
C LYS A 160 -2.65 -11.52 2.82
N GLU A 161 -3.72 -11.59 3.62
CA GLU A 161 -5.11 -11.63 3.15
C GLU A 161 -5.70 -10.25 2.83
N THR A 162 -4.99 -9.17 3.16
CA THR A 162 -5.42 -7.79 2.91
C THR A 162 -4.70 -7.26 1.68
N VAL A 163 -5.44 -6.56 0.82
CA VAL A 163 -4.86 -5.85 -0.30
C VAL A 163 -4.37 -4.50 0.22
N GLY A 164 -3.06 -4.27 0.14
CA GLY A 164 -2.46 -2.99 0.50
C GLY A 164 -2.91 -1.84 -0.39
N ARG A 165 -2.51 -0.62 -0.01
CA ARG A 165 -2.77 0.59 -0.79
C ARG A 165 -2.13 0.52 -2.18
N LEU A 166 -2.65 1.35 -3.09
CA LEU A 166 -2.03 1.54 -4.39
C LEU A 166 -0.65 2.21 -4.25
N ALA A 167 0.26 1.80 -5.13
CA ALA A 167 1.60 2.36 -5.26
C ALA A 167 1.53 3.76 -5.88
N ASP A 168 2.26 4.70 -5.28
CA ASP A 168 2.49 6.01 -5.90
C ASP A 168 3.44 5.89 -7.11
N LYS A 169 3.69 7.00 -7.80
CA LYS A 169 4.54 6.98 -8.99
C LYS A 169 5.96 6.46 -8.70
N ILE A 170 6.57 6.90 -7.60
CA ILE A 170 7.94 6.51 -7.24
C ILE A 170 7.99 5.03 -6.87
N GLU A 171 7.02 4.55 -6.11
CA GLU A 171 6.92 3.14 -5.73
C GLU A 171 6.70 2.25 -6.94
N ARG A 172 5.90 2.66 -7.93
CA ARG A 172 5.74 1.93 -9.20
C ARG A 172 7.05 1.90 -10.00
N ASP A 173 7.73 3.04 -10.10
CA ASP A 173 9.01 3.16 -10.78
C ASP A 173 10.07 2.26 -10.12
N LEU A 174 10.10 2.21 -8.78
CA LEU A 174 11.01 1.37 -8.01
C LEU A 174 10.61 -0.11 -8.02
N GLU A 175 9.33 -0.43 -8.07
CA GLU A 175 8.83 -1.81 -8.21
C GLU A 175 9.33 -2.44 -9.51
N PHE A 176 9.23 -1.70 -10.61
CA PHE A 176 9.74 -2.15 -11.90
C PHE A 176 11.24 -2.52 -11.83
N VAL A 177 12.05 -1.65 -11.22
CA VAL A 177 13.49 -1.88 -11.05
C VAL A 177 13.76 -3.05 -10.10
N PHE A 178 13.06 -3.09 -8.97
CA PHE A 178 13.19 -4.16 -7.97
C PHE A 178 12.83 -5.52 -8.56
N ARG A 179 11.77 -5.61 -9.36
CA ARG A 179 11.35 -6.85 -10.02
C ARG A 179 12.45 -7.40 -10.93
N ARG A 180 13.07 -6.54 -11.75
CA ARG A 180 14.20 -6.94 -12.62
C ARG A 180 15.44 -7.32 -11.81
N TYR A 181 15.69 -6.60 -10.72
CA TYR A 181 16.77 -6.90 -9.79
C TYR A 181 16.56 -8.26 -9.10
N LEU A 182 15.36 -8.55 -8.61
CA LEU A 182 15.01 -9.83 -8.01
C LEU A 182 15.18 -10.97 -9.02
N ARG A 183 14.67 -10.79 -10.25
CA ARG A 183 14.84 -11.76 -11.33
C ARG A 183 16.32 -12.04 -11.59
N HIS A 184 17.13 -10.99 -11.66
CA HIS A 184 18.57 -11.10 -11.85
C HIS A 184 19.28 -11.89 -10.74
N ILE A 185 18.85 -11.71 -9.48
CA ILE A 185 19.38 -12.47 -8.36
C ILE A 185 19.00 -13.95 -8.48
N VAL A 186 17.74 -14.25 -8.81
CA VAL A 186 17.23 -15.62 -8.95
C VAL A 186 17.90 -16.36 -10.11
N GLU A 187 18.04 -15.71 -11.27
CA GLU A 187 18.71 -16.25 -12.46
C GLU A 187 20.21 -16.52 -12.25
N ARG A 188 20.83 -15.88 -11.25
CA ARG A 188 22.23 -16.09 -10.88
C ARG A 188 22.41 -16.99 -9.66
N SER A 189 21.32 -17.51 -9.11
CA SER A 189 21.40 -18.45 -8.00
C SER A 189 21.92 -19.80 -8.49
N GLU A 190 22.89 -20.37 -7.77
CA GLU A 190 23.37 -21.73 -8.02
C GLU A 190 22.39 -22.79 -7.49
N SER A 191 21.61 -22.45 -6.45
CA SER A 191 20.60 -23.36 -5.89
C SER A 191 19.41 -23.51 -6.84
N ALA A 192 18.77 -24.67 -6.83
CA ALA A 192 17.52 -24.92 -7.55
C ALA A 192 16.35 -24.18 -6.85
N LEU A 193 16.12 -22.93 -7.24
CA LEU A 193 15.18 -22.01 -6.60
C LEU A 193 14.09 -21.59 -7.58
N VAL A 194 12.84 -21.68 -7.12
CA VAL A 194 11.64 -21.21 -7.82
C VAL A 194 11.00 -20.11 -6.99
N VAL A 195 11.09 -18.86 -7.45
CA VAL A 195 10.54 -17.70 -6.75
C VAL A 195 9.25 -17.25 -7.42
N LYS A 196 8.14 -17.31 -6.68
CA LYS A 196 6.87 -16.70 -7.09
C LYS A 196 6.77 -15.30 -6.49
N TYR A 197 6.99 -14.28 -7.32
CA TYR A 197 6.94 -12.89 -6.93
C TYR A 197 5.53 -12.30 -7.09
N ILE A 198 5.00 -11.68 -6.05
CA ILE A 198 3.70 -11.00 -6.03
C ILE A 198 3.94 -9.53 -5.63
N PRO A 199 3.81 -8.58 -6.58
CA PRO A 199 4.04 -7.17 -6.29
C PRO A 199 2.92 -6.55 -5.46
N GLY A 200 3.26 -5.51 -4.69
CA GLY A 200 2.34 -4.82 -3.79
C GLY A 200 1.86 -3.49 -4.38
N GLY A 201 0.56 -3.25 -4.37
CA GLY A 201 -0.01 -1.95 -4.78
C GLY A 201 0.00 -1.64 -6.28
N ILE A 202 0.37 -2.60 -7.14
CA ILE A 202 0.33 -2.45 -8.61
C ILE A 202 -0.99 -2.99 -9.15
N SER A 203 -1.75 -2.16 -9.87
CA SER A 203 -3.01 -2.57 -10.50
C SER A 203 -2.78 -3.63 -11.58
N ASN A 204 -3.59 -4.69 -11.59
CA ASN A 204 -3.56 -5.78 -12.58
C ASN A 204 -2.23 -6.54 -12.69
N ALA A 205 -1.32 -6.39 -11.73
CA ALA A 205 -0.07 -7.12 -11.78
C ALA A 205 -0.29 -8.61 -11.47
N THR A 206 0.09 -9.46 -12.42
CA THR A 206 0.11 -10.91 -12.23
C THR A 206 1.32 -11.33 -11.42
N ALA A 207 1.17 -12.42 -10.66
CA ALA A 207 2.32 -13.07 -10.04
C ALA A 207 3.33 -13.50 -11.12
N GLU A 208 4.61 -13.25 -10.88
CA GLU A 208 5.68 -13.65 -11.78
C GLU A 208 6.41 -14.86 -11.19
N LEU A 209 6.63 -15.88 -12.01
CA LEU A 209 7.45 -17.03 -11.66
C LEU A 209 8.87 -16.83 -12.19
N MET A 210 9.85 -16.77 -11.28
CA MET A 210 11.27 -16.63 -11.59
C MET A 210 11.98 -17.95 -11.25
N LEU A 211 12.78 -18.46 -12.18
CA LEU A 211 13.44 -19.77 -12.07
C LEU A 211 14.96 -19.59 -12.09
N SER A 212 15.67 -20.27 -11.19
CA SER A 212 17.12 -20.37 -11.30
C SER A 212 17.54 -21.34 -12.41
N PRO A 213 18.76 -21.23 -12.97
CA PRO A 213 19.24 -22.11 -14.03
C PRO A 213 19.29 -23.59 -13.63
N SER A 214 19.48 -23.87 -12.33
CA SER A 214 19.50 -25.22 -11.76
C SER A 214 18.08 -25.78 -11.61
N ALA A 215 17.11 -24.94 -11.25
CA ALA A 215 15.69 -25.34 -11.19
C ALA A 215 15.10 -25.58 -12.57
N ALA A 216 15.44 -24.74 -13.55
CA ALA A 216 14.97 -24.88 -14.93
C ALA A 216 15.46 -26.15 -15.63
N ARG A 217 16.61 -26.70 -15.20
CA ARG A 217 17.22 -27.91 -15.75
C ARG A 217 16.81 -29.20 -15.04
N SER A 218 16.12 -29.09 -13.90
CA SER A 218 15.86 -30.24 -13.02
C SER A 218 14.39 -30.65 -13.12
N GLU A 219 14.12 -31.78 -13.77
CA GLU A 219 12.81 -32.46 -13.66
C GLU A 219 12.75 -33.39 -12.44
N HIS A 220 13.88 -33.70 -11.80
CA HIS A 220 14.01 -34.75 -10.76
C HIS A 220 14.78 -34.34 -9.48
N HIS A 221 15.25 -33.10 -9.35
CA HIS A 221 15.83 -32.61 -8.07
C HIS A 221 14.81 -31.83 -7.26
N GLU A 222 14.88 -31.94 -5.92
CA GLU A 222 14.06 -31.14 -4.99
C GLU A 222 14.26 -29.64 -5.26
N THR A 223 13.29 -29.03 -5.93
CA THR A 223 13.26 -27.58 -6.17
C THR A 223 12.75 -26.85 -4.95
N GLU A 224 13.49 -25.84 -4.50
CA GLU A 224 13.09 -25.01 -3.38
C GLU A 224 12.11 -23.93 -3.84
N HIS A 225 10.90 -23.93 -3.29
CA HIS A 225 9.86 -22.95 -3.64
C HIS A 225 9.81 -21.80 -2.63
N LEU A 226 9.87 -20.57 -3.13
CA LEU A 226 9.78 -19.35 -2.35
C LEU A 226 8.67 -18.45 -2.91
N GLU A 227 7.59 -18.24 -2.16
CA GLU A 227 6.62 -17.21 -2.47
C GLU A 227 7.06 -15.89 -1.84
N PHE A 228 7.37 -14.88 -2.67
CA PHE A 228 7.74 -13.54 -2.26
C PHE A 228 6.57 -12.60 -2.49
N LYS A 229 5.89 -12.19 -1.42
CA LYS A 229 4.75 -11.27 -1.50
C LYS A 229 5.07 -9.93 -0.84
N VAL A 230 4.91 -8.84 -1.59
CA VAL A 230 4.96 -7.49 -1.04
C VAL A 230 3.58 -7.12 -0.51
N LEU A 231 3.48 -6.82 0.79
CA LEU A 231 2.21 -6.52 1.48
C LEU A 231 1.80 -5.05 1.29
N THR A 232 2.78 -4.17 1.17
CA THR A 232 2.60 -2.71 1.03
C THR A 232 3.63 -2.15 0.05
N PRO A 233 3.25 -1.21 -0.84
CA PRO A 233 4.20 -0.62 -1.78
C PRO A 233 5.29 0.22 -1.10
N ALA A 234 5.10 0.57 0.19
CA ALA A 234 6.13 1.22 0.99
C ALA A 234 7.42 0.39 1.11
N PHE A 235 7.36 -0.92 0.88
CA PHE A 235 8.55 -1.76 0.76
C PHE A 235 9.54 -1.22 -0.29
N TYR A 236 9.07 -0.80 -1.47
CA TYR A 236 9.96 -0.37 -2.56
C TYR A 236 10.72 0.91 -2.24
N SER A 237 10.03 1.89 -1.65
CA SER A 237 10.69 3.12 -1.20
C SER A 237 11.64 2.86 -0.04
N ARG A 238 11.30 1.94 0.87
CA ARG A 238 12.18 1.59 2.01
C ARG A 238 13.39 0.76 1.60
N PHE A 239 13.25 -0.16 0.64
CA PHE A 239 14.31 -1.08 0.23
C PHE A 239 15.57 -0.34 -0.24
N VAL A 240 15.40 0.74 -1.03
CA VAL A 240 16.52 1.54 -1.55
C VAL A 240 17.36 2.22 -0.46
N HIS A 241 16.80 2.43 0.73
CA HIS A 241 17.47 3.04 1.87
C HIS A 241 18.43 2.09 2.60
N TYR A 242 18.34 0.78 2.36
CA TYR A 242 19.24 -0.20 2.96
C TYR A 242 20.54 -0.32 2.16
N ALA A 243 21.66 -0.51 2.88
CA ALA A 243 22.96 -0.72 2.25
C ALA A 243 23.15 -2.18 1.81
N HIS A 244 22.56 -3.13 2.56
CA HIS A 244 22.70 -4.56 2.35
C HIS A 244 21.34 -5.21 2.15
N ASP A 245 21.20 -6.04 1.11
CA ASP A 245 19.91 -6.64 0.74
C ASP A 245 19.41 -7.62 1.79
N LEU A 246 20.32 -8.41 2.39
CA LEU A 246 19.97 -9.34 3.45
C LEU A 246 19.43 -8.60 4.68
N GLU A 247 20.10 -7.52 5.09
CA GLU A 247 19.60 -6.66 6.17
C GLU A 247 18.23 -6.09 5.81
N ALA A 248 18.08 -5.57 4.58
CA ALA A 248 16.82 -5.02 4.09
C ALA A 248 15.68 -6.04 4.20
N LEU A 249 15.88 -7.24 3.67
CA LEU A 249 14.87 -8.29 3.66
C LEU A 249 14.55 -8.78 5.08
N PHE A 250 15.52 -8.93 5.97
CA PHE A 250 15.26 -9.32 7.36
C PHE A 250 14.50 -8.23 8.14
N CYS A 251 14.92 -6.97 8.00
CA CYS A 251 14.24 -5.85 8.66
C CYS A 251 12.82 -5.70 8.13
N GLU A 252 12.63 -5.76 6.81
CA GLU A 252 11.32 -5.60 6.19
C GLU A 252 10.40 -6.81 6.43
N LEU A 253 10.94 -8.02 6.63
CA LEU A 253 10.17 -9.20 7.01
C LEU A 253 9.76 -9.19 8.49
N ARG A 254 10.72 -9.01 9.41
CA ARG A 254 10.47 -9.21 10.86
C ARG A 254 10.11 -7.93 11.60
N GLU A 255 10.79 -6.83 11.30
CA GLU A 255 10.60 -5.58 12.03
C GLU A 255 9.44 -4.78 11.43
N SER A 256 9.54 -4.44 10.15
CA SER A 256 8.57 -3.57 9.46
C SER A 256 7.38 -4.34 8.90
N ASN A 257 7.48 -5.67 8.74
CA ASN A 257 6.55 -6.60 8.07
C ASN A 257 5.81 -5.97 6.87
N THR A 258 6.58 -5.45 5.92
CA THR A 258 6.11 -4.93 4.64
C THR A 258 6.09 -5.99 3.55
N ILE A 259 6.74 -7.14 3.82
CA ILE A 259 6.78 -8.31 2.95
C ILE A 259 6.37 -9.57 3.72
N TRP A 260 5.94 -10.59 2.99
CA TRP A 260 5.68 -11.94 3.48
C TRP A 260 6.41 -12.95 2.59
N LEU A 261 7.06 -13.92 3.23
CA LEU A 261 7.78 -15.01 2.57
C LEU A 261 7.24 -16.34 3.06
N SER A 262 7.07 -17.31 2.16
CA SER A 262 6.68 -18.68 2.54
C SER A 262 7.76 -19.39 3.36
N ASN A 263 9.02 -19.30 2.90
CA ASN A 263 10.15 -20.05 3.45
C ASN A 263 11.33 -19.09 3.75
N PRO A 264 11.33 -18.41 4.91
CA PRO A 264 12.36 -17.42 5.26
C PRO A 264 13.79 -17.98 5.32
N GLU A 265 13.95 -19.28 5.54
CA GLU A 265 15.26 -19.97 5.58
C GLU A 265 16.01 -19.91 4.23
N LEU A 266 15.30 -19.59 3.14
CA LEU A 266 15.87 -19.46 1.79
C LEU A 266 16.43 -18.05 1.51
N LEU A 267 16.17 -17.07 2.39
CA LEU A 267 16.68 -15.69 2.24
C LEU A 267 18.21 -15.60 2.16
N PRO A 268 18.97 -16.28 3.03
CA PRO A 268 20.42 -16.41 2.90
C PRO A 268 20.85 -16.83 1.50
N LYS A 269 20.17 -17.81 0.88
CA LYS A 269 20.53 -18.31 -0.46
C LYS A 269 20.29 -17.28 -1.56
N LEU A 270 19.29 -16.41 -1.37
CA LEU A 270 18.96 -15.31 -2.27
C LEU A 270 19.90 -14.10 -2.09
N ALA A 271 20.26 -13.74 -0.85
CA ALA A 271 20.90 -12.46 -0.54
C ALA A 271 22.37 -12.54 -0.06
N LEU A 272 22.89 -13.72 0.35
CA LEU A 272 24.32 -13.93 0.63
C LEU A 272 25.05 -14.25 -0.67
N ARG A 273 25.27 -13.25 -1.51
CA ARG A 273 26.12 -13.40 -2.70
C ARG A 273 27.17 -12.31 -2.69
N ARG A 274 28.23 -12.55 -3.48
CA ARG A 274 29.50 -11.81 -3.49
C ARG A 274 29.27 -10.31 -3.29
N PRO A 275 30.11 -9.65 -2.46
CA PRO A 275 29.95 -8.23 -2.21
C PRO A 275 29.93 -7.46 -3.53
N PRO A 276 29.08 -6.44 -3.66
CA PRO A 276 29.01 -5.66 -4.88
C PRO A 276 30.40 -5.10 -5.21
N PRO A 277 30.78 -5.09 -6.50
CA PRO A 277 32.04 -4.49 -6.91
C PRO A 277 32.10 -3.01 -6.47
N PRO A 278 33.30 -2.43 -6.35
CA PRO A 278 33.41 -0.98 -6.12
C PRO A 278 32.66 -0.20 -7.21
N LEU A 279 32.26 1.04 -6.89
CA LEU A 279 31.50 1.89 -7.82
C LEU A 279 32.25 2.03 -9.15
N GLN A 280 31.73 1.37 -10.19
CA GLN A 280 32.18 1.48 -11.57
C GLN A 280 31.05 2.13 -12.36
N ALA A 281 31.27 3.36 -12.80
CA ALA A 281 30.31 4.12 -13.59
C ALA A 281 30.96 4.53 -14.91
N THR A 282 30.21 4.39 -16.01
CA THR A 282 30.67 4.77 -17.36
C THR A 282 30.55 6.27 -17.60
N SER A 283 29.60 6.94 -16.92
CA SER A 283 29.33 8.37 -17.05
C SER A 283 29.68 9.13 -15.76
N TYR A 284 30.20 10.35 -15.91
CA TYR A 284 30.46 11.26 -14.78
C TYR A 284 29.18 11.59 -14.01
N VAL A 285 28.05 11.78 -14.71
CA VAL A 285 26.76 12.08 -14.09
C VAL A 285 26.32 10.91 -13.21
N ASP A 286 26.51 9.68 -13.67
CA ASP A 286 26.17 8.49 -12.91
C ASP A 286 27.12 8.33 -11.72
N PHE A 287 28.43 8.55 -11.90
CA PHE A 287 29.38 8.52 -10.79
C PHE A 287 28.97 9.47 -9.66
N VAL A 288 28.71 10.74 -9.98
CA VAL A 288 28.31 11.75 -8.98
C VAL A 288 26.97 11.38 -8.33
N SER A 289 25.99 10.95 -9.12
CA SER A 289 24.66 10.63 -8.63
C SER A 289 24.67 9.43 -7.68
N PHE A 290 25.32 8.33 -8.07
CA PHE A 290 25.41 7.13 -7.23
C PHE A 290 26.34 7.33 -6.03
N LYS A 291 27.33 8.22 -6.12
CA LYS A 291 28.11 8.65 -4.95
C LYS A 291 27.26 9.46 -3.98
N ALA A 292 26.37 10.32 -4.48
CA ALA A 292 25.40 11.03 -3.65
C ALA A 292 24.41 10.05 -3.00
N LEU A 293 23.88 9.08 -3.75
CA LEU A 293 23.01 8.03 -3.20
C LEU A 293 23.71 7.25 -2.08
N GLN A 294 24.97 6.83 -2.29
CA GLN A 294 25.77 6.15 -1.27
C GLN A 294 25.88 6.97 0.02
N ARG A 295 26.13 8.28 -0.08
CA ARG A 295 26.29 9.18 1.08
C ARG A 295 24.97 9.52 1.77
N LEU A 296 23.90 9.67 1.00
CA LEU A 296 22.58 10.06 1.51
C LEU A 296 21.81 8.88 2.10
N ARG A 297 22.19 7.64 1.75
CA ARG A 297 21.56 6.41 2.22
C ARG A 297 21.63 6.31 3.75
N GLN A 298 20.50 5.97 4.34
CA GLN A 298 20.33 5.81 5.78
C GLN A 298 19.25 4.76 5.99
N ARG A 299 19.50 3.81 6.92
CA ARG A 299 18.50 2.81 7.30
C ARG A 299 17.18 3.51 7.66
N PRO A 300 16.06 3.11 7.04
CA PRO A 300 14.79 3.76 7.30
C PRO A 300 14.34 3.47 8.74
N GLU A 301 13.61 4.42 9.33
CA GLU A 301 13.05 4.23 10.67
C GLU A 301 12.15 3.00 10.71
N ARG A 302 12.18 2.31 11.86
CA ARG A 302 11.35 1.14 12.09
C ARG A 302 9.89 1.56 12.17
N ILE A 303 9.03 0.83 11.46
CA ILE A 303 7.58 1.02 11.57
C ILE A 303 7.14 0.52 12.96
N VAL A 304 6.77 1.45 13.83
CA VAL A 304 6.40 1.15 15.23
C VAL A 304 5.02 0.48 15.28
N ARG A 305 4.92 -0.62 16.04
CA ARG A 305 3.71 -1.46 16.13
C ARG A 305 3.34 -1.76 17.59
N PRO A 306 2.83 -0.81 18.39
CA PRO A 306 2.26 -1.17 19.67
C PRO A 306 0.88 -1.78 19.39
N LEU A 307 0.80 -3.11 19.38
CA LEU A 307 -0.46 -3.86 19.25
C LEU A 307 -1.25 -3.85 20.57
N THR A 308 -0.63 -3.42 21.66
CA THR A 308 -1.23 -3.30 23.00
C THR A 308 -0.59 -2.11 23.74
N SER A 309 -1.38 -1.42 24.58
CA SER A 309 -0.93 -0.31 25.43
C SER A 309 0.17 -0.65 26.44
N SER A 310 0.52 -1.94 26.55
CA SER A 310 1.54 -2.48 27.46
C SER A 310 2.85 -2.87 26.78
N GLN A 311 3.00 -2.71 25.46
CA GLN A 311 4.28 -2.99 24.80
C GLN A 311 5.23 -1.80 25.00
N THR A 312 6.16 -1.96 25.92
CA THR A 312 7.26 -1.01 26.16
C THR A 312 8.09 -0.89 24.89
N ILE A 313 8.35 0.36 24.48
CA ILE A 313 9.23 0.70 23.38
C ILE A 313 10.64 0.30 23.81
N ALA A 314 11.17 -0.79 23.25
CA ALA A 314 12.59 -1.08 23.38
C ALA A 314 13.35 0.03 22.63
N THR A 315 13.96 0.94 23.40
CA THR A 315 14.79 2.03 22.89
C THR A 315 16.04 1.45 22.22
N ASN A 316 16.12 1.67 20.90
CA ASN A 316 17.31 1.79 20.07
C ASN A 316 18.55 0.99 20.50
N ALA A 317 18.74 -0.20 19.91
CA ALA A 317 20.09 -0.62 19.58
C ALA A 317 20.60 0.35 18.51
N SER A 318 21.63 1.13 18.84
CA SER A 318 22.38 1.94 17.87
C SER A 318 22.77 1.05 16.70
N ALA A 319 22.12 1.24 15.55
CA ALA A 319 22.49 0.54 14.33
C ALA A 319 23.91 0.97 13.99
N GLN A 320 24.85 0.03 14.05
CA GLN A 320 26.23 0.26 13.61
C GLN A 320 26.20 0.84 12.20
N ASP A 321 27.00 1.87 11.99
CA ASP A 321 27.16 2.53 10.71
C ASP A 321 27.94 1.63 9.74
N VAL A 322 27.25 0.74 9.04
CA VAL A 322 27.85 -0.11 7.99
C VAL A 322 27.99 0.63 6.65
N ARG A 323 27.75 1.96 6.61
CA ARG A 323 27.66 2.76 5.36
C ARG A 323 28.99 2.98 4.64
N GLY A 324 30.12 2.64 5.27
CA GLY A 324 31.44 3.16 4.89
C GLY A 324 32.05 2.65 3.58
N PHE A 325 31.75 1.42 3.13
CA PHE A 325 32.67 0.77 2.18
C PHE A 325 32.15 0.53 0.77
N ARG A 326 30.84 0.36 0.53
CA ARG A 326 30.34 -0.14 -0.77
C ARG A 326 29.01 0.47 -1.20
N ILE A 327 28.72 0.38 -2.50
CA ILE A 327 27.41 0.68 -3.07
C ILE A 327 26.42 -0.45 -2.74
N SER A 328 25.12 -0.20 -2.77
CA SER A 328 24.13 -1.28 -2.63
C SER A 328 24.23 -2.22 -3.83
N SER A 329 23.92 -3.50 -3.62
CA SER A 329 23.85 -4.48 -4.71
C SER A 329 22.84 -4.07 -5.78
N MET A 330 21.74 -3.42 -5.41
CA MET A 330 20.76 -2.92 -6.38
C MET A 330 21.32 -1.74 -7.18
N ASP A 331 22.13 -0.86 -6.57
CA ASP A 331 22.85 0.20 -7.29
C ASP A 331 23.85 -0.41 -8.29
N ALA A 332 24.60 -1.43 -7.86
CA ALA A 332 25.56 -2.14 -8.70
C ALA A 332 24.85 -2.83 -9.89
N PHE A 333 23.68 -3.43 -9.64
CA PHE A 333 22.84 -4.01 -10.67
C PHE A 333 22.41 -2.94 -11.69
N VAL A 334 21.84 -1.82 -11.22
CA VAL A 334 21.36 -0.76 -12.12
C VAL A 334 22.52 -0.17 -12.95
N LEU A 335 23.71 -0.01 -12.37
CA LEU A 335 24.89 0.47 -13.10
C LEU A 335 25.36 -0.52 -14.17
N SER A 336 25.38 -1.81 -13.85
CA SER A 336 25.82 -2.88 -14.76
C SER A 336 24.80 -3.25 -15.84
N TYR A 337 23.51 -2.95 -15.64
CA TYR A 337 22.45 -3.26 -16.59
C TYR A 337 22.46 -2.30 -17.78
N ASN A 338 22.34 -2.77 -19.02
CA ASN A 338 22.38 -1.92 -20.23
C ASN A 338 21.01 -1.34 -20.60
N ASP A 339 20.36 -0.63 -19.68
CA ASP A 339 19.08 0.06 -19.93
C ASP A 339 19.15 1.51 -19.42
N PRO A 340 19.36 2.50 -20.31
CA PRO A 340 19.54 3.90 -19.90
C PRO A 340 18.27 4.50 -19.29
N ASP A 341 17.09 4.08 -19.75
CA ASP A 341 15.81 4.59 -19.27
C ASP A 341 15.56 4.09 -17.84
N MET A 342 15.80 2.80 -17.59
CA MET A 342 15.71 2.23 -16.24
C MET A 342 16.68 2.92 -15.27
N LYS A 343 17.93 3.19 -15.71
CA LYS A 343 18.91 3.94 -14.89
C LYS A 343 18.41 5.34 -14.55
N ALA A 344 17.89 6.07 -15.54
CA ALA A 344 17.39 7.42 -15.34
C ALA A 344 16.19 7.44 -14.38
N VAL A 345 15.25 6.51 -14.54
CA VAL A 345 14.09 6.33 -13.66
C VAL A 345 14.52 6.01 -12.23
N TYR A 346 15.39 5.01 -12.06
CA TYR A 346 15.90 4.63 -10.74
C TYR A 346 16.61 5.79 -10.04
N ARG A 347 17.52 6.47 -10.75
CA ARG A 347 18.29 7.60 -10.23
C ARG A 347 17.38 8.75 -9.81
N ASN A 348 16.42 9.14 -10.65
CA ASN A 348 15.51 10.25 -10.32
C ASN A 348 14.63 9.90 -9.12
N SER A 349 14.06 8.70 -9.08
CA SER A 349 13.17 8.26 -8.01
C SER A 349 13.90 8.15 -6.67
N THR A 350 15.10 7.56 -6.65
CA THR A 350 15.91 7.43 -5.42
C THR A 350 16.45 8.76 -4.91
N LEU A 351 16.97 9.63 -5.79
CA LEU A 351 17.45 10.95 -5.39
C LEU A 351 16.32 11.80 -4.81
N ARG A 352 15.15 11.82 -5.45
CA ARG A 352 13.97 12.52 -4.93
C ARG A 352 13.58 12.02 -3.55
N LEU A 353 13.54 10.70 -3.37
CA LEU A 353 13.21 10.09 -2.08
C LEU A 353 14.22 10.47 -0.99
N PHE A 354 15.51 10.42 -1.29
CA PHE A 354 16.57 10.70 -0.33
C PHE A 354 16.62 12.19 0.04
N ILE A 355 16.44 13.08 -0.94
CA ILE A 355 16.34 14.52 -0.69
C ILE A 355 15.09 14.81 0.14
N ALA A 356 13.93 14.24 -0.22
CA ALA A 356 12.69 14.41 0.54
C ALA A 356 12.83 13.94 1.99
N ASN A 357 13.55 12.84 2.23
CA ASN A 357 13.83 12.36 3.58
C ASN A 357 14.63 13.37 4.43
N ARG A 358 15.48 14.18 3.79
CA ARG A 358 16.31 15.19 4.48
C ARG A 358 15.64 16.54 4.63
N THR A 359 14.85 16.98 3.64
CA THR A 359 14.33 18.36 3.60
C THR A 359 12.81 18.46 3.78
N ALA A 360 12.09 17.35 3.62
CA ALA A 360 10.64 17.31 3.59
C ALA A 360 10.04 16.18 4.45
N MET A 361 10.76 15.74 5.49
CA MET A 361 10.33 14.68 6.42
C MET A 361 9.90 13.37 5.71
N GLY A 362 10.49 13.07 4.55
CA GLY A 362 10.17 11.90 3.73
C GLY A 362 8.92 12.04 2.86
N ILE A 363 8.24 13.20 2.88
CA ILE A 363 7.04 13.46 2.11
C ILE A 363 7.42 14.06 0.75
N VAL A 364 7.39 13.24 -0.30
CA VAL A 364 7.75 13.66 -1.66
C VAL A 364 6.88 14.80 -2.20
N PRO A 365 5.54 14.80 -2.06
CA PRO A 365 4.71 15.93 -2.51
C PRO A 365 5.07 17.26 -1.84
N LEU A 366 5.55 17.21 -0.59
CA LEU A 366 6.01 18.41 0.13
C LEU A 366 7.30 18.94 -0.50
N LEU A 367 8.25 18.06 -0.85
CA LEU A 367 9.44 18.44 -1.62
C LEU A 367 9.06 19.06 -2.97
N GLU A 368 8.10 18.48 -3.69
CA GLU A 368 7.63 19.02 -4.97
C GLU A 368 7.01 20.41 -4.79
N GLY A 369 6.24 20.63 -3.72
CA GLY A 369 5.73 21.95 -3.33
C GLY A 369 6.84 22.95 -3.00
N GLN A 370 7.86 22.54 -2.24
CA GLN A 370 9.03 23.38 -1.95
C GLN A 370 9.79 23.77 -3.23
N ILE A 371 10.01 22.82 -4.14
CA ILE A 371 10.65 23.07 -5.45
C ILE A 371 9.80 24.02 -6.29
N PHE A 372 8.48 23.85 -6.29
CA PHE A 372 7.56 24.72 -7.01
C PHE A 372 7.64 26.17 -6.49
N LEU A 373 7.59 26.36 -5.17
CA LEU A 373 7.74 27.68 -4.55
C LEU A 373 9.10 28.32 -4.85
N LEU A 374 10.18 27.53 -4.82
CA LEU A 374 11.51 28.01 -5.17
C LEU A 374 11.59 28.44 -6.64
N ARG A 375 11.01 27.67 -7.57
CA ARG A 375 10.92 28.04 -8.99
C ARG A 375 10.12 29.32 -9.22
N LEU A 376 9.02 29.48 -8.48
CA LEU A 376 8.22 30.71 -8.55
C LEU A 376 9.01 31.92 -8.04
N ALA A 377 9.73 31.76 -6.92
CA ALA A 377 10.58 32.79 -6.35
C ALA A 377 11.75 33.17 -7.29
N THR A 378 12.42 32.19 -7.90
CA THR A 378 13.50 32.48 -8.86
C THR A 378 12.98 33.15 -10.12
N ALA A 379 11.87 32.69 -10.68
CA ALA A 379 11.23 33.33 -11.83
C ALA A 379 10.84 34.78 -11.53
N TRP A 380 10.27 35.02 -10.34
CA TRP A 380 9.93 36.38 -9.88
C TRP A 380 11.16 37.27 -9.71
N LEU A 381 12.25 36.75 -9.13
CA LEU A 381 13.51 37.48 -8.97
C LEU A 381 14.13 37.84 -10.33
N ILE A 382 14.11 36.91 -11.29
CA ILE A 382 14.61 37.13 -12.66
C ILE A 382 13.74 38.18 -13.38
N ALA A 383 12.40 38.09 -13.26
CA ALA A 383 11.51 39.08 -13.87
C ALA A 383 11.71 40.48 -13.26
N ARG A 384 11.91 40.56 -11.93
CA ARG A 384 12.21 41.81 -11.24
C ARG A 384 13.54 42.41 -11.66
N SER A 385 14.59 41.59 -11.78
CA SER A 385 15.91 42.07 -12.22
C SER A 385 15.91 42.52 -13.67
N LEU A 386 15.20 41.81 -14.56
CA LEU A 386 14.99 42.23 -15.95
C LEU A 386 14.25 43.57 -16.03
N ASN A 387 13.16 43.74 -15.27
CA ASN A 387 12.43 45.02 -15.23
C ASN A 387 13.30 46.17 -14.73
N ALA A 388 14.10 45.94 -13.69
CA ALA A 388 15.04 46.96 -13.19
C ALA A 388 16.11 47.32 -14.23
N LEU A 389 16.62 46.33 -14.97
CA LEU A 389 17.60 46.53 -16.05
C LEU A 389 16.99 47.33 -17.22
N ILE A 390 15.75 47.04 -17.61
CA ILE A 390 15.03 47.78 -18.66
C ILE A 390 14.79 49.24 -18.22
N ALA A 391 14.42 49.47 -16.95
CA ALA A 391 14.24 50.82 -16.40
C ALA A 391 15.55 51.63 -16.39
N LEU A 392 16.68 50.99 -16.08
CA LEU A 392 18.01 51.62 -16.17
C LEU A 392 18.37 51.99 -17.61
N LEU A 393 18.19 51.07 -18.56
CA LEU A 393 18.50 51.31 -19.98
C LEU A 393 17.64 52.42 -20.59
N SER A 394 16.35 52.48 -20.25
CA SER A 394 15.45 53.54 -20.72
C SER A 394 15.84 54.92 -20.18
N ASN A 395 16.27 55.02 -18.92
CA ASN A 395 16.77 56.27 -18.35
C ASN A 395 18.11 56.74 -18.94
N THR A 396 18.95 55.81 -19.44
CA THR A 396 20.21 56.17 -20.13
C THR A 396 20.03 56.58 -21.58
N MET A 397 18.89 56.29 -22.22
CA MET A 397 18.61 56.73 -23.60
C MET A 397 17.82 58.04 -23.67
N THR A 398 17.26 58.50 -22.55
CA THR A 398 16.53 59.77 -22.43
C THR A 398 17.37 60.91 -21.86
N ALA A 399 18.57 60.62 -21.35
CA ALA A 399 19.61 61.58 -20.98
C ALA A 399 20.66 61.66 -22.08
#